data_AF-A0A2H5YY72-F1
#
_entry.id   AF-A0A2H5YY72-F1
#
_cell.length_a   1.000
_cell.length_b   1.000
_cell.length_c   1.000
_cell.angle_alpha   90.00
_cell.angle_beta   90.00
_cell.angle_gamma   90.00
#
_symmetry.space_group_name_H-M   'P 1'
#
loop_
_entity.id
_entity.type
_entity.pdbx_description
1 polymer ?
#
loop_
_entity_poly.entity_id
_entity_poly.type
_entity_poly.pdbx_seq_one_letter_code
_entity_poly.pdbx_strand_id
1 'polypeptide(L)' 'MGYCPRCGEHSPYREADPEQTHELPPIRIRTESRIVPLPPDLEDGATIRYAGCLFRVRKEGDAYELVLLRVGHA' A
#
# COMPACT_ATOMS: atom_id res chain seq x y z
N MET A 1 9.92 30.08 34.16
CA MET A 1 9.24 28.78 33.92
C MET A 1 8.48 28.94 32.61
N GLY A 2 9.09 28.56 31.49
CA GLY A 2 8.49 28.73 30.16
C GLY A 2 7.76 27.45 29.75
N TYR A 3 6.47 27.55 29.45
CA TYR A 3 5.77 26.47 28.76
C TYR A 3 6.29 26.47 27.31
N CYS A 4 6.79 25.33 26.84
CA CYS A 4 7.14 25.15 25.43
C CYS A 4 5.97 24.46 24.73
N PRO A 5 5.11 25.19 23.99
CA PRO A 5 3.89 24.61 23.40
C PRO A 5 4.17 23.61 22.26
N ARG A 6 5.41 23.52 21.75
CA ARG A 6 5.78 22.60 20.65
C ARG A 6 6.42 21.29 21.09
N CYS A 7 6.75 21.13 22.37
CA CYS A 7 7.51 19.95 22.82
C CYS A 7 6.68 18.66 22.87
N GLY A 8 5.35 18.73 22.76
CA GLY A 8 4.47 17.55 22.75
C GLY A 8 3.78 17.26 21.42
N GLU A 9 3.83 18.16 20.45
CA GLU A 9 2.98 18.09 19.25
C GLU A 9 3.55 17.16 18.16
N HIS A 10 4.86 16.89 18.20
CA HIS A 10 5.60 16.08 17.22
C HIS A 10 6.46 14.98 17.89
N SER A 11 5.92 14.24 18.85
CA SER A 11 6.61 13.03 19.32
C SER A 11 6.61 11.98 18.20
N PRO A 12 7.76 11.46 17.75
CA PRO A 12 7.82 10.36 16.77
C PRO A 12 7.26 9.04 17.34
N TYR A 13 6.98 9.00 18.66
CA TYR A 13 6.38 7.87 19.37
C TYR A 13 4.89 8.06 19.64
N ARG A 14 4.22 9.00 18.94
CA ARG A 14 2.76 9.11 19.04
C ARG A 14 2.15 7.75 18.71
N GLU A 15 1.30 7.26 19.61
CA GLU A 15 0.52 6.04 19.40
C GLU A 15 -0.22 6.22 18.07
N ALA A 16 0.12 5.39 17.08
CA ALA A 16 -0.52 5.44 15.78
C ALA A 16 -2.03 5.27 16.00
N ASP A 17 -2.79 6.23 15.50
CA ASP A 17 -4.24 6.22 15.63
C ASP A 17 -4.76 4.93 14.98
N PRO A 18 -5.40 4.00 15.72
CA PRO A 18 -5.83 2.72 15.15
C PRO A 18 -6.92 2.91 14.07
N GLU A 19 -7.54 4.09 14.01
CA GLU A 19 -8.52 4.48 13.00
C GLU A 19 -7.90 5.24 11.81
N GLN A 20 -6.60 5.57 11.85
CA GLN A 20 -5.85 5.98 10.65
C GLN A 20 -5.68 4.75 9.74
N THR A 21 -6.76 4.46 9.02
CA THR A 21 -6.71 3.63 7.83
C THR A 21 -5.94 4.43 6.80
N HIS A 22 -4.61 4.39 6.88
CA HIS A 22 -3.77 4.92 5.81
C HIS A 22 -4.16 4.14 4.55
N GLU A 23 -4.97 4.77 3.69
CA GLU A 23 -5.17 4.30 2.33
C GLU A 23 -3.79 4.28 1.68
N LEU A 24 -3.17 3.09 1.68
CA LEU A 24 -1.85 2.92 1.11
C LEU A 24 -1.95 3.25 -0.38
N PRO A 25 -1.07 4.12 -0.90
CA PRO A 25 -1.10 4.47 -2.30
C PRO A 25 -0.94 3.20 -3.15
N PRO A 26 -1.62 3.11 -4.29
CA PRO A 26 -1.52 1.96 -5.17
C PRO A 26 -0.07 1.75 -5.61
N ILE A 27 0.36 0.49 -5.62
CA ILE A 27 1.70 0.13 -6.06
C ILE A 27 1.69 0.03 -7.58
N ARG A 28 2.45 0.90 -8.25
CA ARG A 28 2.55 0.91 -9.72
C ARG A 28 3.74 0.08 -10.19
N ILE A 29 3.48 -0.93 -11.00
CA ILE A 29 4.46 -1.88 -11.53
C ILE A 29 4.37 -1.86 -13.05
N ARG A 30 5.49 -1.61 -13.73
CA ARG A 30 5.51 -1.71 -15.20
C ARG A 30 5.30 -3.16 -15.65
N THR A 31 4.60 -3.36 -16.75
CA THR A 31 4.38 -4.68 -17.38
C THR A 31 5.69 -5.39 -17.72
N GLU A 32 6.74 -4.63 -18.05
CA GLU A 32 8.11 -5.11 -18.31
C GLU A 32 8.95 -5.38 -17.04
N SER A 33 8.39 -5.16 -15.84
CA SER A 33 9.12 -5.34 -14.58
C SER A 33 9.52 -6.79 -14.37
N ARG A 34 10.82 -7.03 -14.19
CA ARG A 34 11.38 -8.35 -13.83
C ARG A 34 11.54 -8.55 -12.33
N ILE A 35 11.30 -7.50 -11.54
CA ILE A 35 11.49 -7.50 -10.09
C ILE A 35 10.29 -8.15 -9.41
N VAL A 36 9.09 -7.83 -9.90
CA VAL A 36 7.84 -8.40 -9.40
C VAL A 36 7.29 -9.35 -10.46
N PRO A 37 7.38 -10.68 -10.27
CA PRO A 37 6.82 -11.63 -11.21
C PRO A 37 5.29 -11.58 -11.10
N LEU A 38 4.66 -10.87 -12.02
CA LEU A 38 3.21 -10.87 -12.19
C LEU A 38 2.80 -11.94 -13.21
N PRO A 39 1.67 -12.63 -13.01
CA PRO A 39 1.12 -13.54 -14.01
C PRO A 39 0.92 -12.81 -15.35
N PRO A 40 1.26 -13.43 -16.50
CA PRO A 40 1.08 -12.78 -17.81
C PRO A 40 -0.40 -12.57 -18.15
N ASP A 41 -1.30 -13.43 -17.65
CA ASP A 41 -2.75 -13.40 -17.90
C ASP A 41 -3.52 -12.54 -16.88
N LEU A 42 -2.91 -11.46 -16.39
CA LEU A 42 -3.55 -10.59 -15.40
C LEU A 42 -4.54 -9.63 -16.05
N GLU A 43 -5.83 -9.88 -15.83
CA GLU A 43 -6.93 -9.05 -16.30
C GLU A 43 -7.12 -7.80 -15.44
N ASP A 44 -7.67 -6.74 -16.05
CA ASP A 44 -8.09 -5.56 -15.29
C ASP A 44 -9.20 -5.93 -14.29
N GLY A 45 -9.08 -5.44 -13.06
CA GLY A 45 -10.00 -5.76 -11.97
C GLY A 45 -9.75 -7.12 -11.31
N ALA A 46 -8.79 -7.91 -11.79
CA ALA A 46 -8.41 -9.18 -11.15
C ALA A 46 -7.93 -8.96 -9.72
N THR A 47 -8.10 -9.99 -8.88
CA THR A 47 -7.60 -9.98 -7.50
C THR A 47 -6.49 -11.00 -7.37
N ILE A 48 -5.32 -10.55 -6.88
CA ILE A 48 -4.14 -11.40 -6.69
C ILE A 48 -3.71 -11.43 -5.24
N ARG A 49 -3.10 -12.53 -4.82
CA ARG A 49 -2.43 -12.64 -3.52
C ARG A 49 -0.93 -12.64 -3.72
N TYR A 50 -0.23 -11.68 -3.13
CA TYR A 50 1.21 -11.51 -3.25
C TYR A 50 1.82 -11.19 -1.89
N ALA A 51 2.88 -11.90 -1.49
CA ALA A 51 3.56 -11.72 -0.20
C ALA A 51 2.61 -11.71 1.02
N GLY A 52 1.53 -12.49 1.00
CA GLY A 52 0.53 -12.54 2.08
C GLY A 52 -0.54 -11.44 2.02
N CYS A 53 -0.39 -10.46 1.13
CA CYS A 53 -1.36 -9.40 0.91
C CYS A 53 -2.28 -9.72 -0.28
N LEU A 54 -3.52 -9.25 -0.20
CA LEU A 54 -4.49 -9.31 -1.27
C LEU A 54 -4.52 -7.96 -1.99
N PHE A 55 -4.34 -7.95 -3.30
CA PHE A 55 -4.35 -6.76 -4.13
C PHE A 55 -5.40 -6.86 -5.22
N ARG A 56 -6.05 -5.74 -5.53
CA ARG A 56 -6.82 -5.56 -6.76
C ARG A 56 -5.93 -4.95 -7.82
N VAL A 57 -5.93 -5.56 -8.99
CA VAL A 57 -5.17 -5.12 -10.16
C VAL A 57 -6.01 -4.13 -10.95
N ARG A 58 -5.39 -3.03 -11.37
CA ARG A 58 -5.88 -2.18 -12.45
C ARG A 58 -4.81 -2.08 -13.52
N LYS A 59 -5.19 -2.21 -14.78
CA LYS A 59 -4.26 -2.07 -15.90
C LYS A 59 -4.37 -0.68 -16.48
N GLU A 60 -3.32 0.11 -16.36
CA GLU A 60 -3.22 1.45 -16.92
C GLU A 60 -2.08 1.50 -17.95
N GLY A 61 -2.44 1.28 -19.22
CA GLY A 61 -1.47 1.22 -20.33
C GLY A 61 -0.41 0.13 -20.12
N ASP A 62 0.84 0.56 -19.96
CA ASP A 62 2.02 -0.30 -19.73
C ASP A 62 2.35 -0.51 -18.24
N ALA A 63 1.41 -0.21 -17.35
CA ALA A 63 1.57 -0.44 -15.92
C ALA A 63 0.37 -1.15 -15.30
N TYR A 64 0.65 -1.98 -14.30
CA TYR A 64 -0.31 -2.51 -13.35
C TYR A 64 -0.29 -1.67 -12.10
N GLU A 65 -1.45 -1.19 -11.66
CA GLU A 65 -1.66 -0.62 -10.35
C GLU A 65 -2.24 -1.68 -9.42
N LEU A 66 -1.55 -1.94 -8.31
CA LEU A 66 -2.00 -2.87 -7.28
C LEU A 66 -2.54 -2.07 -6.09
N VAL A 67 -3.86 -2.12 -5.91
CA VAL A 67 -4.54 -1.53 -4.76
C VAL A 67 -4.61 -2.58 -3.66
N LEU A 68 -4.03 -2.29 -2.51
CA LEU A 68 -4.09 -3.20 -1.37
C LEU A 68 -5.54 -3.30 -0.86
N LEU A 69 -6.09 -4.51 -0.89
CA LEU A 69 -7.41 -4.80 -0.34
C LEU A 69 -7.33 -5.27 1.11
N ARG A 70 -6.35 -6.14 1.41
CA ARG A 70 -6.20 -6.74 2.73
C ARG A 70 -4.76 -7.18 2.97
N VAL A 71 -4.24 -6.92 4.16
CA VAL A 71 -3.04 -7.59 4.66
C VAL A 71 -3.49 -8.90 5.31
N GLY A 72 -3.10 -10.04 4.75
CA GLY A 72 -3.37 -11.33 5.37
C GLY A 72 -2.39 -11.57 6.50
N HIS A 73 -2.82 -11.33 7.74
CA HIS A 73 -2.22 -11.99 8.90
C HIS A 73 -2.64 -13.47 8.83
N ALA A 74 -1.69 -14.34 8.46
CA ALA A 74 -1.79 -15.76 8.77
C ALA A 74 -1.30 -15.98 10.21
#